data_AF-A0A2V8E152-F1
#
_entry.id   AF-A0A2V8E152-F1
#
_cell.length_a   1.000
_cell.length_b   1.000
_cell.length_c   1.000
_cell.angle_alpha   90.00
_cell.angle_beta   90.00
_cell.angle_gamma   90.00
#
_symmetry.space_group_name_H-M   'P 1'
#
loop_
_entity.id
_entity.type
_entity.pdbx_description
1 polymer ?
#
loop_
_entity_poly.entity_id
_entity_poly.type
_entity_poly.pdbx_seq_one_letter_code
_entity_poly.pdbx_strand_id
1 'polypeptide(L)'
;MLFTEPTFLFLFLPVLLALYFATGRTTHGSYGNCILLVASVIFYAKGGGSFTWLMLGSIAFNYWIAIAIDRRRETAKILLLFAVAVNLAVLGVFKYANFFADNVNALFLVLRLNPVAVPRVLLPIGISFFTFHAISYVVDVYRGDAIAQKSPV
;
A
#
# COMPACT_ATOMS: atom_id res chain seq x y z
N MET A 1 2.51 12.91 -9.76
CA MET A 1 3.32 12.61 -10.94
C MET A 1 2.87 11.26 -11.45
N LEU A 2 2.50 11.18 -12.72
CA LEU A 2 2.06 9.93 -13.34
C LEU A 2 3.18 9.40 -14.25
N PHE A 3 3.15 8.11 -14.54
CA PHE A 3 4.12 7.49 -15.45
C PHE A 3 4.03 8.04 -16.89
N THR A 4 2.86 8.55 -17.27
CA THR A 4 2.59 9.11 -18.60
C THR A 4 3.03 10.57 -18.73
N GLU A 5 3.50 11.20 -17.66
CA GLU A 5 3.94 12.61 -17.70
C GLU A 5 5.31 12.75 -18.37
N PRO A 6 5.51 13.74 -19.27
CA PRO A 6 6.82 14.01 -19.85
C PRO A 6 7.90 14.28 -18.79
N THR A 7 7.51 14.89 -17.66
CA THR A 7 8.40 15.12 -16.52
C THR A 7 8.95 13.82 -15.92
N PHE A 8 8.22 12.70 -16.05
CA PHE A 8 8.70 11.39 -15.61
C PHE A 8 9.75 10.85 -16.55
N LEU A 9 9.42 10.82 -17.83
CA LEU A 9 10.26 10.22 -18.86
C LEU A 9 11.57 10.99 -19.05
N PHE A 10 11.52 12.34 -19.06
CA PHE A 10 12.66 13.17 -19.44
C PHE A 10 13.45 13.74 -18.27
N LEU A 11 12.92 13.72 -17.05
CA LEU A 11 13.61 14.30 -15.89
C LEU A 11 13.74 13.31 -14.73
N PHE A 12 12.64 12.77 -14.21
CA PHE A 12 12.72 11.90 -13.02
C PHE A 12 13.45 10.58 -13.31
N LEU A 13 13.10 9.88 -14.39
CA LEU A 13 13.70 8.59 -14.73
C LEU A 13 15.21 8.70 -15.05
N PRO A 14 15.67 9.63 -15.91
CA PRO A 14 17.10 9.78 -16.19
C PRO A 14 17.91 10.13 -14.93
N VAL A 15 17.39 11.02 -14.08
CA VAL A 15 18.05 11.39 -12.82
C VAL A 15 18.11 10.19 -11.86
N LEU A 16 17.03 9.43 -11.72
CA LEU A 16 17.00 8.23 -10.89
C LEU A 16 18.02 7.19 -11.37
N LEU A 17 18.07 6.91 -12.66
CA LEU A 17 19.02 5.96 -13.22
C LEU A 17 20.47 6.44 -13.06
N ALA A 18 20.74 7.73 -13.29
CA ALA A 18 22.05 8.32 -13.07
C ALA A 18 22.49 8.18 -11.61
N LEU A 19 21.62 8.51 -10.65
CA LEU A 19 21.90 8.35 -9.22
C LEU A 19 22.12 6.89 -8.83
N TYR A 20 21.29 5.98 -9.34
CA TYR A 20 21.41 4.55 -9.09
C TYR A 20 22.75 4.00 -9.58
N PHE A 21 23.12 4.24 -10.84
CA PHE A 21 24.36 3.73 -11.42
C PHE A 21 25.62 4.45 -10.92
N ALA A 22 25.51 5.69 -10.42
CA ALA A 22 26.62 6.42 -9.81
C ALA A 22 27.15 5.74 -8.53
N THR A 23 26.37 4.89 -7.86
CA THR A 23 26.79 4.22 -6.61
C THR A 23 27.89 3.16 -6.79
N GLY A 24 28.25 2.79 -8.02
CA GLY A 24 29.41 1.92 -8.33
C GLY A 24 29.19 0.44 -7.99
N ARG A 25 29.58 -0.49 -8.89
CA ARG A 25 29.19 -1.92 -8.91
C ARG A 25 29.31 -2.68 -7.57
N THR A 26 30.23 -2.29 -6.69
CA THR A 26 30.52 -2.97 -5.42
C THR A 26 29.58 -2.59 -4.28
N THR A 27 28.89 -1.44 -4.37
CA THR A 27 28.04 -0.87 -3.31
C THR A 27 26.54 -0.94 -3.63
N HIS A 28 26.18 -1.62 -4.74
CA HIS A 28 24.84 -1.64 -5.33
C HIS A 28 23.74 -2.26 -4.46
N GLY A 29 24.09 -3.02 -3.42
CA GLY A 29 23.10 -3.68 -2.55
C GLY A 29 22.26 -2.70 -1.74
N SER A 30 22.75 -2.28 -0.57
CA SER A 30 21.94 -1.44 0.34
C SER A 30 21.73 0.00 -0.13
N TYR A 31 22.76 0.64 -0.71
CA TYR A 31 22.63 2.05 -1.10
C TYR A 31 21.75 2.22 -2.34
N GLY A 32 21.88 1.31 -3.32
CA GLY A 32 21.03 1.28 -4.50
C GLY A 32 19.56 1.08 -4.15
N ASN A 33 19.26 0.10 -3.28
CA ASN A 33 17.88 -0.13 -2.82
C ASN A 33 17.32 1.05 -2.02
N CYS A 34 18.14 1.73 -1.22
CA CYS A 34 17.71 2.94 -0.52
C CYS A 34 17.34 4.07 -1.48
N ILE A 35 18.17 4.31 -2.51
CA ILE A 35 17.86 5.30 -3.56
C ILE A 35 16.56 4.93 -4.27
N LEU A 36 16.38 3.67 -4.65
CA LEU A 36 15.16 3.20 -5.31
C LEU A 36 13.93 3.35 -4.41
N LEU A 37 14.04 3.02 -3.13
CA LEU A 37 12.97 3.16 -2.16
C LEU A 37 12.59 4.64 -1.99
N VAL A 38 13.55 5.51 -1.71
CA VAL A 38 13.32 6.95 -1.51
C VAL A 38 12.72 7.56 -2.78
N ALA A 39 13.26 7.24 -3.95
CA ALA A 39 12.74 7.73 -5.22
C ALA A 39 11.30 7.24 -5.47
N SER A 40 11.01 5.97 -5.19
CA SER A 40 9.66 5.41 -5.34
C SER A 40 8.65 6.09 -4.41
N VAL A 41 9.05 6.37 -3.17
CA VAL A 41 8.22 7.11 -2.21
C VAL A 41 7.98 8.54 -2.68
N ILE A 42 9.00 9.25 -3.15
CA ILE A 42 8.85 10.62 -3.69
C ILE A 42 7.93 10.63 -4.91
N PHE A 43 8.12 9.67 -5.82
CA PHE A 43 7.28 9.53 -7.01
C PHE A 43 5.82 9.31 -6.64
N TYR A 44 5.55 8.36 -5.76
CA TYR A 44 4.21 8.09 -5.28
C TYR A 44 3.63 9.28 -4.52
N ALA A 45 4.40 9.96 -3.66
CA ALA A 45 3.97 11.15 -2.93
C ALA A 45 3.53 12.28 -3.84
N LYS A 46 4.23 12.52 -4.95
CA LYS A 46 3.80 13.49 -5.95
C LYS A 46 2.50 13.07 -6.66
N GLY A 47 2.18 11.78 -6.74
CA GLY A 47 0.97 11.24 -7.39
C GLY A 47 -0.23 11.13 -6.45
N GLY A 48 -0.09 10.37 -5.37
CA GLY A 48 -1.12 10.08 -4.38
C GLY A 48 -1.22 11.09 -3.23
N GLY A 49 -0.33 12.07 -3.14
CA GLY A 49 -0.36 13.11 -2.11
C GLY A 49 -0.24 12.55 -0.69
N SER A 50 -1.09 13.04 0.22
CA SER A 50 -1.11 12.65 1.64
C SER A 50 -1.38 11.16 1.88
N PHE A 51 -2.00 10.45 0.92
CA PHE A 51 -2.27 9.01 1.05
C PHE A 51 -1.02 8.14 0.97
N THR A 52 0.13 8.72 0.66
CA THR A 52 1.43 8.03 0.78
C THR A 52 1.67 7.51 2.19
N TRP A 53 1.22 8.25 3.21
CA TRP A 53 1.34 7.81 4.59
C TRP A 53 0.52 6.56 4.88
N LEU A 54 -0.66 6.44 4.25
CA LEU A 54 -1.49 5.24 4.35
C LEU A 54 -0.78 4.04 3.70
N MET A 55 -0.20 4.22 2.51
CA MET A 55 0.56 3.18 1.84
C MET A 55 1.79 2.75 2.65
N LEU A 56 2.59 3.70 3.15
CA LEU A 56 3.75 3.41 3.97
C LEU A 56 3.38 2.72 5.28
N GLY A 57 2.30 3.15 5.93
CA GLY A 57 1.74 2.49 7.10
C GLY A 57 1.29 1.06 6.81
N SER A 58 0.64 0.83 5.67
CA SER A 58 0.25 -0.50 5.20
C SER A 58 1.47 -1.40 4.94
N ILE A 59 2.52 -0.87 4.30
CA ILE A 59 3.78 -1.60 4.07
C ILE A 59 4.41 -1.99 5.42
N ALA A 60 4.57 -1.02 6.33
CA ALA A 60 5.18 -1.27 7.63
C ALA A 60 4.37 -2.29 8.45
N PHE A 61 3.05 -2.15 8.49
CA PHE A 61 2.15 -3.09 9.18
C PHE A 61 2.33 -4.53 8.65
N ASN A 62 2.25 -4.72 7.34
CA ASN A 62 2.35 -6.04 6.73
C ASN A 62 3.76 -6.63 6.84
N TYR A 63 4.81 -5.79 6.79
CA TYR A 63 6.19 -6.19 7.03
C TYR A 63 6.37 -6.82 8.43
N TRP A 64 5.90 -6.12 9.47
CA TRP A 64 6.02 -6.63 10.85
C TRP A 64 5.17 -7.87 11.09
N ILE A 65 3.96 -7.93 10.53
CA ILE A 65 3.09 -9.11 10.66
C ILE A 65 3.70 -10.33 9.96
N ALA A 66 4.26 -10.16 8.76
CA ALA A 66 4.94 -11.25 8.05
C ALA A 66 6.12 -11.81 8.87
N ILE A 67 6.95 -10.94 9.45
CA ILE A 67 8.05 -11.38 10.36
C ILE A 67 7.49 -12.12 11.58
N ALA A 68 6.38 -11.66 12.16
CA ALA A 68 5.77 -12.31 13.31
C ALA A 68 5.21 -13.71 12.96
N ILE A 69 4.60 -13.85 11.78
CA ILE A 69 4.10 -15.13 11.25
C ILE A 69 5.25 -16.12 11.02
N ASP A 70 6.36 -15.65 10.46
CA ASP A 70 7.54 -16.47 10.19
C ASP A 70 8.20 -16.96 11.49
N ARG A 71 8.24 -16.12 12.53
CA ARG A 71 8.85 -16.45 13.83
C ARG A 71 8.01 -17.36 14.72
N ARG A 72 6.68 -17.23 14.70
CA ARG A 72 5.78 -17.91 15.65
C ARG A 72 4.68 -18.66 14.92
N ARG A 73 4.94 -19.92 14.61
CA ARG A 73 4.03 -20.75 13.83
C ARG A 73 2.70 -21.04 14.53
N GLU A 74 2.71 -21.13 15.86
CA GLU A 74 1.51 -21.36 16.68
C GLU A 74 0.47 -20.23 16.53
N THR A 75 0.93 -18.97 16.49
CA THR A 75 0.06 -17.79 16.34
C THR A 75 -0.15 -17.37 14.89
N ALA A 76 0.53 -18.03 13.94
CA ALA A 76 0.59 -17.61 12.53
C ALA A 76 -0.80 -17.50 11.88
N LYS A 77 -1.73 -18.40 12.21
CA LYS A 77 -3.09 -18.39 11.65
C LYS A 77 -3.91 -17.19 12.14
N ILE A 78 -3.79 -16.83 13.42
CA ILE A 78 -4.49 -15.67 14.00
C ILE A 78 -3.91 -14.38 13.44
N LEU A 79 -2.57 -14.29 13.35
CA LEU A 79 -1.88 -13.14 12.76
C LEU A 79 -2.24 -12.95 11.28
N LEU A 80 -2.32 -14.04 10.51
CA LEU A 80 -2.79 -13.98 9.12
C LEU A 80 -4.21 -13.44 9.02
N LEU A 81 -5.15 -14.01 9.80
CA LEU A 81 -6.54 -13.56 9.79
C LEU A 81 -6.64 -12.07 10.15
N PHE A 82 -5.89 -11.64 11.17
CA PHE A 82 -5.81 -10.24 11.57
C PHE A 82 -5.25 -9.36 10.44
N ALA A 83 -4.17 -9.77 9.78
CA ALA A 83 -3.58 -9.03 8.67
C ALA A 83 -4.58 -8.84 7.52
N VAL A 84 -5.23 -9.93 7.13
CA VAL A 84 -6.23 -9.92 6.04
C VAL A 84 -7.41 -9.05 6.42
N ALA A 85 -7.93 -9.18 7.66
CA ALA A 85 -9.03 -8.36 8.15
C ALA A 85 -8.70 -6.86 8.13
N VAL A 86 -7.52 -6.46 8.61
CA VAL A 86 -7.08 -5.05 8.60
C VAL A 86 -6.95 -4.52 7.18
N ASN A 87 -6.28 -5.27 6.29
CA ASN A 87 -6.13 -4.87 4.88
C ASN A 87 -7.47 -4.72 4.16
N LEU A 88 -8.40 -5.68 4.35
CA LEU A 88 -9.74 -5.62 3.78
C LEU A 88 -10.60 -4.51 4.40
N ALA A 89 -10.44 -4.22 5.70
CA ALA A 89 -11.14 -3.11 6.34
C ALA A 89 -10.68 -1.76 5.77
N VAL A 90 -9.37 -1.55 5.62
CA VAL A 90 -8.80 -0.35 4.99
C VAL A 90 -9.31 -0.20 3.56
N LEU A 91 -9.26 -1.28 2.76
CA LEU A 91 -9.79 -1.26 1.40
C LEU A 91 -11.30 -0.98 1.39
N GLY A 92 -12.06 -1.62 2.28
CA GLY A 92 -13.50 -1.44 2.45
C GLY A 92 -13.88 0.01 2.68
N VAL A 93 -13.26 0.65 3.67
CA VAL A 93 -13.50 2.06 4.02
C VAL A 93 -13.17 2.98 2.85
N PHE A 94 -11.97 2.92 2.31
CA PHE A 94 -11.54 3.87 1.28
C PHE A 94 -12.17 3.63 -0.10
N LYS A 95 -12.45 2.37 -0.46
CA LYS A 95 -13.00 2.02 -1.77
C LYS A 95 -14.52 2.11 -1.81
N TYR A 96 -15.20 1.71 -0.74
CA TYR A 96 -16.65 1.48 -0.77
C TYR A 96 -17.46 2.37 0.18
N ALA A 97 -16.86 3.14 1.10
CA ALA A 97 -17.65 3.97 2.03
C ALA A 97 -18.62 4.91 1.32
N ASN A 98 -18.19 5.61 0.26
CA ASN A 98 -19.08 6.49 -0.51
C ASN A 98 -20.21 5.71 -1.18
N PHE A 99 -19.91 4.54 -1.76
CA PHE A 99 -20.92 3.69 -2.38
C PHE A 99 -21.97 3.25 -1.34
N PHE A 100 -21.55 2.78 -0.16
CA PHE A 100 -22.47 2.41 0.90
C PHE A 100 -23.31 3.61 1.39
N ALA A 101 -22.68 4.77 1.59
CA ALA A 101 -23.38 5.99 2.00
C ALA A 101 -24.44 6.42 0.97
N ASP A 102 -24.10 6.38 -0.31
CA ASP A 102 -25.02 6.75 -1.40
C ASP A 102 -26.21 5.77 -1.46
N ASN A 103 -25.99 4.46 -1.29
CA ASN A 103 -27.06 3.46 -1.28
C ASN A 103 -27.98 3.56 -0.06
N VAL A 104 -27.40 3.80 1.14
CA VAL A 104 -28.19 3.99 2.36
C VAL A 104 -29.07 5.24 2.24
N ASN A 105 -28.52 6.34 1.72
CA ASN A 105 -29.29 7.56 1.48
C ASN A 105 -30.39 7.37 0.44
N ALA A 106 -30.13 6.61 -0.63
CA ALA A 106 -31.15 6.25 -1.61
C ALA A 106 -32.30 5.44 -0.96
N LEU A 107 -31.98 4.49 -0.08
CA LEU A 107 -32.97 3.71 0.65
C LEU A 107 -33.80 4.58 1.61
N PHE A 108 -33.16 5.51 2.33
CA PHE A 108 -33.85 6.44 3.22
C PHE A 108 -34.84 7.31 2.47
N LEU A 109 -34.49 7.76 1.27
CA LEU A 109 -35.38 8.53 0.41
C LEU A 109 -36.64 7.72 0.02
N VAL A 110 -36.48 6.44 -0.32
CA VAL A 110 -37.61 5.53 -0.61
C VAL A 110 -38.50 5.31 0.63
N LEU A 111 -37.88 5.18 1.81
CA LEU A 111 -38.56 5.01 3.09
C LEU A 111 -39.12 6.30 3.70
N ARG A 112 -38.98 7.45 3.00
CA ARG A 112 -39.34 8.80 3.48
C ARG A 112 -38.67 9.19 4.80
N LEU A 113 -37.45 8.68 5.02
CA LEU A 113 -36.57 9.08 6.11
C LEU A 113 -35.64 10.21 5.64
N ASN A 114 -35.16 11.02 6.58
CA ASN A 114 -34.22 12.09 6.27
C ASN A 114 -32.84 11.50 5.89
N PRO A 115 -32.21 11.99 4.81
CA PRO A 115 -30.88 11.54 4.42
C PRO A 115 -29.83 11.94 5.47
N VAL A 116 -28.79 11.13 5.59
CA VAL A 116 -27.65 11.38 6.48
C VAL A 116 -26.51 11.97 5.67
N ALA A 117 -25.99 13.11 6.10
CA ALA A 117 -24.81 13.71 5.50
C ALA A 117 -23.56 12.91 5.93
N VAL A 118 -23.07 12.04 5.03
CA VAL A 118 -21.83 11.30 5.23
C VAL A 118 -20.69 12.04 4.52
N PRO A 119 -19.60 12.41 5.21
CA PRO A 119 -18.43 13.02 4.58
C PRO A 119 -17.86 12.10 3.49
N ARG A 120 -17.59 12.65 2.31
CA ARG A 120 -17.00 11.88 1.20
C ARG A 120 -15.58 11.49 1.53
N VAL A 121 -15.28 10.20 1.44
CA VAL A 121 -13.94 9.65 1.61
C VAL A 121 -13.19 9.77 0.28
N LEU A 122 -12.04 10.44 0.27
CA LEU A 122 -11.19 10.52 -0.91
C LEU A 122 -10.48 9.18 -1.15
N LEU A 123 -10.33 8.81 -2.42
CA LEU A 123 -9.83 7.50 -2.82
C LEU A 123 -8.33 7.54 -3.12
N PRO A 124 -7.50 6.72 -2.43
CA PRO A 124 -6.07 6.66 -2.70
C PRO A 124 -5.77 5.98 -4.04
N ILE A 125 -4.80 6.53 -4.78
CA ILE A 125 -4.35 5.94 -6.04
C ILE A 125 -3.73 4.56 -5.78
N GLY A 126 -4.24 3.53 -6.45
CA GLY A 126 -3.67 2.19 -6.36
C GLY A 126 -3.94 1.45 -5.05
N ILE A 127 -4.92 1.88 -4.23
CA ILE A 127 -5.24 1.20 -2.96
C ILE A 127 -5.49 -0.30 -3.11
N SER A 128 -6.29 -0.69 -4.10
CA SER A 128 -6.54 -2.11 -4.37
C SER A 128 -5.24 -2.87 -4.66
N PHE A 129 -4.32 -2.27 -5.42
CA PHE A 129 -3.08 -2.92 -5.81
C PHE A 129 -2.19 -3.18 -4.60
N PHE A 130 -1.87 -2.16 -3.81
CA PHE A 130 -0.98 -2.36 -2.66
C PHE A 130 -1.64 -3.21 -1.56
N THR A 131 -2.96 -3.15 -1.38
CA THR A 131 -3.67 -4.00 -0.42
C THR A 131 -3.60 -5.47 -0.83
N PHE A 132 -3.91 -5.81 -2.08
CA PHE A 132 -3.88 -7.21 -2.51
C PHE A 132 -2.46 -7.77 -2.61
N HIS A 133 -1.47 -6.95 -3.00
CA HIS A 133 -0.06 -7.33 -2.92
C HIS A 133 0.38 -7.62 -1.47
N ALA A 134 -0.03 -6.78 -0.52
CA ALA A 134 0.31 -7.00 0.88
C ALA A 134 -0.36 -8.26 1.45
N ILE A 135 -1.62 -8.52 1.11
CA ILE A 135 -2.32 -9.76 1.47
C ILE A 135 -1.59 -10.97 0.87
N SER A 136 -1.25 -10.93 -0.43
CA SER A 136 -0.52 -12.02 -1.09
C SER A 136 0.78 -12.31 -0.35
N TYR A 137 1.59 -11.28 -0.09
CA TYR A 137 2.86 -11.44 0.62
C TYR A 137 2.69 -12.12 1.99
N VAL A 138 1.73 -11.66 2.80
CA VAL A 138 1.50 -12.26 4.14
C VAL A 138 0.97 -13.70 4.03
N VAL A 139 0.14 -14.00 3.03
CA VAL A 139 -0.34 -15.36 2.75
C VAL A 139 0.79 -16.27 2.29
N ASP A 140 1.68 -15.80 1.42
CA ASP A 140 2.80 -16.57 0.88
C ASP A 140 3.80 -16.91 2.00
N VAL A 141 4.09 -15.95 2.89
CA VAL A 141 4.88 -16.18 4.12
C VAL A 141 4.17 -17.16 5.06
N TYR A 142 2.86 -17.03 5.22
CA TYR A 142 2.09 -18.01 5.99
C TYR A 142 2.15 -19.41 5.35
N ARG A 143 2.13 -19.56 4.03
CA ARG A 143 2.20 -20.89 3.40
C ARG A 143 3.60 -21.48 3.41
N GLY A 144 4.62 -20.66 3.59
CA GLY A 144 6.02 -21.05 3.43
C GLY A 144 6.49 -20.99 1.97
N ASP A 145 5.68 -20.41 1.08
CA ASP A 145 6.01 -20.18 -0.33
C ASP A 145 7.03 -19.02 -0.47
N ALA A 146 7.12 -18.17 0.55
CA ALA A 146 8.10 -17.09 0.67
C ALA A 146 8.68 -17.01 2.08
N ILE A 147 9.93 -16.57 2.21
CA ILE A 147 10.56 -16.23 3.50
C ILE A 147 10.23 -14.78 3.82
N ALA A 148 9.89 -14.47 5.08
CA ALA A 148 9.67 -13.09 5.49
C ALA A 148 10.93 -12.26 5.26
N GLN A 149 10.78 -11.14 4.55
CA GLN A 149 11.87 -10.21 4.32
C GLN A 149 12.30 -9.58 5.64
N LYS A 150 13.59 -9.67 5.97
CA LYS A 150 14.16 -9.18 7.24
C LYS A 150 14.88 -7.84 7.09
N SER A 151 15.24 -7.48 5.87
CA SER A 151 15.79 -6.16 5.55
C SER A 151 14.67 -5.27 5.01
N PRO A 152 14.40 -4.09 5.62
CA PRO A 152 13.43 -3.15 5.08
C PRO A 152 13.90 -2.45 3.79
N VAL A 153 15.18 -2.62 3.42
CA VAL A 153 15.85 -2.04 2.24
C VAL A 153 16.73 -3.09 1.58
#